data_AF-A0A9N9I100-F1
#
_entry.id   AF-A0A9N9I100-F1
#
_cell.length_a   1.000
_cell.length_b   1.000
_cell.length_c   1.000
_cell.angle_alpha   90.00
_cell.angle_beta   90.00
_cell.angle_gamma   90.00
#
_symmetry.space_group_name_H-M   'P 1'
#
loop_
_entity.id
_entity.type
_entity.pdbx_description
1 polymer ?
#
loop_
_entity_poly.entity_id
_entity_poly.type
_entity_poly.pdbx_seq_one_letter_code
_entity_poly.pdbx_strand_id
1 'polypeptide(L)'
;MTENFKEKKHQVEISSDSDNGNTNEPVGRQFTGIWKEIELVEELKEKKIKSTKLSEPCNIEINELLIAAFVSCGLPFNIIENSFVVHLLKVLCPEYNPPSCEVLAGRLLDTQVARVNMKIEQMI
;
A
#
# COMPACT_ATOMS: atom_id res chain seq x y z
N MET A 1 51.21 -25.95 -16.58
CA MET A 1 51.24 -26.44 -15.19
C MET A 1 50.14 -27.48 -15.05
N THR A 2 50.52 -28.74 -15.22
CA THR A 2 49.68 -29.93 -15.11
C THR A 2 50.06 -30.63 -13.81
N GLU A 3 49.15 -30.71 -12.85
CA GLU A 3 49.32 -31.63 -11.72
C GLU A 3 48.26 -32.73 -11.78
N ASN A 4 48.81 -33.94 -11.80
CA ASN A 4 48.13 -35.21 -11.94
C ASN A 4 47.56 -35.67 -10.60
N PHE A 5 46.30 -36.09 -10.67
CA PHE A 5 45.78 -37.38 -10.21
C PHE A 5 46.71 -38.32 -9.42
N LYS A 6 46.28 -38.71 -8.21
CA LYS A 6 46.42 -40.02 -7.50
C LYS A 6 45.96 -39.81 -6.03
N GLU A 7 45.34 -40.72 -5.28
CA GLU A 7 44.99 -42.13 -5.45
C GLU A 7 43.95 -42.54 -4.37
N LYS A 8 42.98 -43.37 -4.76
CA LYS A 8 42.31 -44.50 -4.05
C LYS A 8 42.18 -44.53 -2.51
N LYS A 9 40.94 -44.80 -2.04
CA LYS A 9 40.57 -45.92 -1.11
C LYS A 9 39.13 -46.39 -1.42
N HIS A 10 38.94 -47.55 -2.07
CA HIS A 10 38.66 -48.89 -1.51
C HIS A 10 37.25 -49.09 -0.86
N GLN A 11 36.27 -49.35 -1.73
CA GLN A 11 35.32 -50.50 -1.78
C GLN A 11 34.78 -51.15 -0.50
N VAL A 12 33.44 -51.24 -0.39
CA VAL A 12 32.70 -52.46 0.01
C VAL A 12 31.36 -52.48 -0.75
N GLU A 13 31.11 -53.56 -1.50
CA GLU A 13 29.85 -53.89 -2.18
C GLU A 13 28.87 -54.56 -1.19
N ILE A 14 27.58 -54.22 -1.24
CA ILE A 14 26.52 -55.17 -0.85
C ILE A 14 25.32 -55.01 -1.80
N SER A 15 24.92 -56.15 -2.34
CA SER A 15 23.84 -56.44 -3.29
C SER A 15 22.43 -56.21 -2.74
N SER A 16 21.48 -56.15 -3.69
CA SER A 16 20.06 -56.56 -3.62
C SER A 16 19.15 -55.88 -2.60
N ASP A 17 18.20 -55.05 -3.05
CA ASP A 17 16.85 -55.50 -3.44
C ASP A 17 15.93 -54.30 -3.71
N SER A 18 15.00 -54.49 -4.64
CA SER A 18 13.85 -53.62 -4.85
C SER A 18 13.10 -53.39 -3.55
N ASP A 19 12.79 -52.13 -3.22
CA ASP A 19 11.42 -51.86 -2.77
C ASP A 19 10.97 -50.42 -3.06
N ASN A 20 9.74 -50.36 -3.55
CA ASN A 20 9.10 -49.20 -4.13
C ASN A 20 8.30 -48.50 -3.03
N GLY A 21 8.85 -47.43 -2.47
CA GLY A 21 8.20 -46.63 -1.41
C GLY A 21 8.41 -45.15 -1.65
N ASN A 22 7.65 -44.56 -2.56
CA ASN A 22 7.66 -43.12 -2.84
C ASN A 22 6.99 -42.35 -1.69
N THR A 23 7.73 -42.10 -0.62
CA THR A 23 7.38 -41.15 0.45
C THR A 23 7.74 -39.73 0.03
N ASN A 24 6.87 -39.10 -0.76
CA ASN A 24 6.92 -37.65 -0.94
C ASN A 24 6.12 -36.95 0.16
N GLU A 25 6.53 -37.12 1.42
CA GLU A 25 6.23 -36.09 2.41
C GLU A 25 7.25 -34.96 2.20
N PRO A 26 6.83 -33.73 1.86
CA PRO A 26 7.75 -32.62 1.89
C PRO A 26 8.15 -32.41 3.36
N VAL A 27 9.39 -32.76 3.70
CA VAL A 27 10.10 -32.30 4.89
C VAL A 27 10.37 -30.79 4.71
N GLY A 28 9.30 -30.02 4.71
CA GLY A 28 9.30 -28.57 4.88
C GLY A 28 9.12 -28.30 6.35
N ARG A 29 10.13 -27.68 6.99
CA ARG A 29 10.10 -27.30 8.41
C ARG A 29 8.75 -26.66 8.76
N GLN A 30 8.07 -27.18 9.78
CA GLN A 30 6.93 -26.49 10.37
C GLN A 30 7.41 -25.13 10.86
N PHE A 31 6.95 -24.08 10.19
CA PHE A 31 7.44 -22.73 10.41
C PHE A 31 6.79 -22.17 11.68
N THR A 32 7.55 -22.14 12.76
CA THR A 32 7.06 -21.76 14.08
C THR A 32 6.99 -20.24 14.23
N GLY A 33 5.79 -19.74 14.48
CA GLY A 33 5.49 -18.50 15.20
C GLY A 33 5.72 -17.18 14.47
N ILE A 34 6.96 -16.88 14.09
CA ILE A 34 7.38 -15.51 13.75
C ILE A 34 6.95 -15.11 12.33
N TRP A 35 6.96 -16.06 11.42
CA TRP A 35 6.61 -15.79 10.02
C TRP A 35 5.12 -15.86 9.75
N LYS A 36 4.38 -16.57 10.60
CA LYS A 36 2.93 -16.44 10.64
C LYS A 36 2.54 -15.02 11.02
N GLU A 37 3.32 -14.36 11.87
CA GLU A 37 3.13 -12.95 12.19
C GLU A 37 3.45 -12.03 11.00
N ILE A 38 4.45 -12.35 10.17
CA ILE A 38 4.73 -11.59 8.93
C ILE A 38 3.61 -11.76 7.91
N GLU A 39 3.14 -12.98 7.67
CA GLU A 39 2.02 -13.28 6.77
C GLU A 39 0.71 -12.67 7.30
N LEU A 40 0.46 -12.75 8.61
CA LEU A 40 -0.66 -12.06 9.25
C LEU A 40 -0.53 -10.53 9.15
N VAL A 41 0.67 -9.96 9.23
CA VAL A 41 0.89 -8.51 9.07
C VAL A 41 0.68 -8.10 7.61
N GLU A 42 1.07 -8.91 6.64
CA GLU A 42 0.79 -8.67 5.21
C GLU A 42 -0.69 -8.85 4.88
N GLU A 43 -1.34 -9.89 5.40
CA GLU A 43 -2.79 -10.09 5.28
C GLU A 43 -3.59 -9.02 6.03
N LEU A 44 -3.14 -8.56 7.20
CA LEU A 44 -3.75 -7.43 7.91
C LEU A 44 -3.51 -6.12 7.18
N LYS A 45 -2.36 -5.95 6.52
CA LYS A 45 -2.09 -4.82 5.64
C LYS A 45 -3.03 -4.86 4.44
N GLU A 46 -3.18 -6.00 3.77
CA GLU A 46 -4.15 -6.19 2.69
C GLU A 46 -5.60 -6.05 3.14
N LYS A 47 -5.95 -6.54 4.33
CA LYS A 47 -7.31 -6.47 4.88
C LYS A 47 -7.63 -5.06 5.37
N LYS A 48 -6.64 -4.31 5.86
CA LYS A 48 -6.74 -2.88 6.12
C LYS A 48 -6.93 -2.13 4.80
N ILE A 49 -6.13 -2.43 3.76
CA ILE A 49 -6.22 -1.82 2.42
C ILE A 49 -7.53 -2.20 1.68
N LYS A 50 -8.05 -3.41 1.85
CA LYS A 50 -9.33 -3.85 1.25
C LYS A 50 -10.55 -3.30 2.00
N SER A 51 -10.41 -2.99 3.29
CA SER A 51 -11.48 -2.38 4.10
C SER A 51 -11.48 -0.86 4.02
N THR A 52 -10.37 -0.25 3.62
CA THR A 52 -10.30 1.15 3.18
C THR A 52 -10.61 1.16 1.68
N LYS A 53 -11.89 1.03 1.35
CA LYS A 53 -12.38 1.80 0.21
C LYS A 53 -12.70 3.14 0.86
N LEU A 54 -11.91 4.18 0.60
CA LEU A 54 -12.22 5.52 1.09
C LEU A 54 -13.71 5.76 0.84
N SER A 55 -14.49 5.82 1.91
CA SER A 55 -15.92 6.05 1.80
C SER A 55 -16.07 7.43 1.16
N GLU A 56 -16.97 7.58 0.19
CA GLU A 56 -17.28 8.87 -0.47
C GLU A 56 -17.25 10.08 0.50
N PRO A 57 -17.83 10.01 1.72
CA PRO A 57 -17.72 11.07 2.73
C PRO A 57 -16.30 11.47 3.15
N CYS A 58 -15.35 10.54 3.19
CA CYS A 58 -13.96 10.83 3.57
C CYS A 58 -13.23 11.65 2.50
N ASN A 59 -13.52 11.42 1.21
CA ASN A 59 -13.00 12.26 0.12
C ASN A 59 -13.55 13.69 0.20
N ILE A 60 -14.83 13.84 0.56
CA ILE A 60 -15.46 15.15 0.71
C ILE A 60 -14.73 15.93 1.80
N GLU A 61 -14.56 15.36 2.99
CA GLU A 61 -13.90 16.02 4.13
C GLU A 61 -12.46 16.46 3.80
N ILE A 62 -11.67 15.58 3.16
CA ILE A 62 -10.30 15.92 2.74
C ILE A 62 -10.31 17.10 1.75
N ASN A 63 -11.24 17.11 0.79
CA ASN A 63 -11.38 18.22 -0.16
C ASN A 63 -11.72 19.55 0.55
N GLU A 64 -12.61 19.53 1.55
CA GLU A 64 -12.96 20.73 2.31
C GLU A 64 -11.74 21.30 3.06
N LEU A 65 -10.98 20.42 3.72
CA LEU A 65 -9.76 20.79 4.43
C LEU A 65 -8.69 21.31 3.48
N LEU A 66 -8.57 20.72 2.28
CA LEU A 66 -7.67 21.19 1.23
C LEU A 66 -8.00 22.61 0.78
N ILE A 67 -9.28 22.89 0.53
CA ILE A 67 -9.72 24.25 0.17
C ILE A 67 -9.41 25.22 1.29
N ALA A 68 -9.78 24.87 2.53
CA ALA A 68 -9.54 25.72 3.68
C ALA A 68 -8.04 26.03 3.82
N ALA A 69 -7.16 25.04 3.67
CA ALA A 69 -5.71 25.23 3.71
C ALA A 69 -5.21 26.14 2.57
N PHE A 70 -5.67 25.92 1.33
CA PHE A 70 -5.22 26.72 0.19
C PHE A 70 -5.66 28.18 0.31
N VAL A 71 -6.92 28.41 0.69
CA VAL A 71 -7.47 29.76 0.86
C VAL A 71 -6.84 30.47 2.07
N SER A 72 -6.71 29.80 3.21
CA SER A 72 -6.15 30.40 4.42
C SER A 72 -4.65 30.70 4.31
N CYS A 73 -3.89 29.84 3.61
CA CYS A 73 -2.45 30.03 3.41
C CYS A 73 -2.11 30.84 2.14
N GLY A 74 -3.10 31.27 1.36
CA GLY A 74 -2.88 31.98 0.09
C GLY A 74 -2.11 31.15 -0.95
N LEU A 75 -2.28 29.82 -0.94
CA LEU A 75 -1.61 28.94 -1.87
C LEU A 75 -2.31 29.00 -3.24
N PRO A 76 -1.56 29.17 -4.34
CA PRO A 76 -2.15 29.06 -5.65
C PRO A 76 -2.61 27.62 -5.92
N PHE A 77 -3.82 27.47 -6.47
CA PHE A 77 -4.46 26.17 -6.67
C PHE A 77 -3.68 25.23 -7.60
N ASN A 78 -2.86 25.77 -8.51
CA ASN A 78 -2.00 24.97 -9.39
C ASN A 78 -1.00 24.07 -8.63
N ILE A 79 -0.72 24.38 -7.36
CA ILE A 79 0.16 23.58 -6.51
C ILE A 79 -0.43 22.19 -6.24
N ILE A 80 -1.75 22.00 -6.31
CA ILE A 80 -2.38 20.69 -6.04
C ILE A 80 -1.93 19.59 -7.01
N GLU A 81 -1.61 19.97 -8.25
CA GLU A 81 -1.16 19.06 -9.31
C GLU A 81 0.36 18.87 -9.30
N ASN A 82 1.09 19.60 -8.46
CA ASN A 82 2.53 19.47 -8.36
C ASN A 82 2.89 18.07 -7.84
N SER A 83 3.86 17.40 -8.48
CA SER A 83 4.23 16.02 -8.14
C SER A 83 4.66 15.83 -6.68
N PHE A 84 5.30 16.82 -6.06
CA PHE A 84 5.67 16.76 -4.64
C PHE A 84 4.44 16.80 -3.73
N VAL A 85 3.44 17.60 -4.10
CA VAL A 85 2.19 17.73 -3.33
C VAL A 85 1.32 16.51 -3.51
N VAL A 86 1.21 15.99 -4.74
CA VAL A 86 0.53 14.71 -4.99
C VAL A 86 1.21 13.58 -4.22
N HIS A 87 2.54 13.53 -4.23
CA HIS A 87 3.29 12.54 -3.45
C HIS A 87 3.05 12.69 -1.95
N LEU A 88 3.09 13.92 -1.42
CA LEU A 88 2.77 14.22 -0.03
C LEU A 88 1.36 13.73 0.34
N LEU A 89 0.36 14.04 -0.48
CA LEU A 89 -1.03 13.62 -0.27
C LEU A 89 -1.17 12.10 -0.31
N LYS A 90 -0.43 11.41 -1.18
CA LYS A 90 -0.39 9.94 -1.24
C LYS A 90 0.31 9.31 -0.03
N VAL A 91 1.32 9.97 0.55
CA VAL A 91 1.95 9.52 1.79
C VAL A 91 0.98 9.67 2.97
N LEU A 92 0.22 10.78 3.02
CA LEU A 92 -0.75 11.03 4.08
C LEU A 92 -2.01 10.16 3.93
N CYS A 93 -2.51 10.00 2.70
CA CYS A 93 -3.69 9.22 2.38
C CYS A 93 -3.52 8.51 1.02
N PRO A 94 -3.07 7.23 1.02
CA PRO A 94 -2.72 6.52 -0.21
C PRO A 94 -3.87 6.38 -1.24
N GLU A 95 -5.10 6.27 -0.74
CA GLU A 95 -6.30 6.11 -1.55
C GLU A 95 -6.88 7.43 -2.05
N TYR A 96 -6.51 8.55 -1.43
CA TYR A 96 -6.99 9.85 -1.84
C TYR A 96 -6.43 10.21 -3.22
N ASN A 97 -7.31 10.54 -4.15
CA ASN A 97 -6.94 11.06 -5.46
C ASN A 97 -7.19 12.57 -5.46
N PRO A 98 -6.12 13.38 -5.46
CA PRO A 98 -6.28 14.83 -5.46
C PRO A 98 -7.09 15.29 -6.68
N PRO A 99 -8.01 16.27 -6.53
CA PRO A 99 -8.70 16.88 -7.66
C PRO A 99 -7.71 17.65 -8.53
N SER A 100 -8.10 17.90 -9.79
CA SER A 100 -7.39 18.87 -10.62
C SER A 100 -7.54 20.28 -10.05
N CYS A 101 -6.62 21.17 -10.43
CA CYS A 101 -6.65 22.58 -10.07
C CYS A 101 -7.99 23.22 -10.50
N GLU A 102 -8.49 22.89 -11.68
CA GLU A 102 -9.78 23.40 -12.19
C GLU A 102 -10.97 22.95 -11.31
N VAL A 103 -10.97 21.68 -10.89
CA VAL A 103 -12.04 21.14 -10.03
C VAL A 103 -11.96 21.74 -8.64
N LEU A 104 -10.75 21.92 -8.10
CA LEU A 104 -10.51 22.50 -6.79
C LEU A 104 -10.91 23.98 -6.73
N ALA A 105 -10.44 24.79 -7.69
CA ALA A 105 -10.67 26.23 -7.73
C ALA A 105 -12.08 26.62 -8.21
N GLY A 106 -12.71 25.76 -9.01
CA GLY A 106 -14.10 25.96 -9.46
C GLY A 106 -15.06 25.26 -8.53
N ARG A 107 -15.49 24.05 -8.92
CA ARG A 107 -16.62 23.33 -8.31
C ARG A 107 -16.51 23.21 -6.79
N LEU A 108 -15.36 22.79 -6.27
CA LEU A 108 -15.22 22.53 -4.85
C LEU A 108 -15.20 23.84 -4.04
N LEU A 109 -14.51 24.87 -4.53
CA LEU A 109 -14.50 26.19 -3.89
C LEU A 109 -15.89 26.83 -3.91
N ASP A 110 -16.57 26.82 -5.06
CA ASP A 110 -17.93 27.35 -5.22
C ASP A 110 -18.90 26.66 -4.26
N THR A 111 -18.77 25.34 -4.10
CA THR A 111 -19.58 24.56 -3.16
C THR A 111 -19.35 25.00 -1.72
N GLN A 112 -18.09 25.26 -1.33
CA GLN A 112 -17.79 25.75 0.02
C GLN A 112 -18.32 27.16 0.26
N VAL A 113 -18.18 28.06 -0.71
CA VAL A 113 -18.72 29.42 -0.65
C VAL A 113 -20.24 29.39 -0.50
N ALA A 114 -20.92 28.59 -1.33
CA ALA A 114 -22.37 28.42 -1.23
C ALA A 114 -22.81 27.88 0.14
N ARG A 115 -22.09 26.89 0.69
CA ARG A 115 -22.38 26.33 2.01
C ARG A 115 -22.22 27.36 3.13
N VAL A 116 -21.17 28.18 3.07
CA VAL A 116 -20.94 29.26 4.05
C VAL A 116 -22.03 30.32 3.93
N ASN A 117 -22.38 30.75 2.71
CA ASN A 117 -23.43 31.74 2.48
C ASN A 117 -24.79 31.26 3.00
N MET A 118 -25.18 30.02 2.71
CA MET A 118 -26.42 29.42 3.25
C MET A 118 -26.43 29.43 4.78
N LYS A 119 -25.29 29.15 5.42
CA LYS A 119 -25.18 29.15 6.88
C LYS A 119 -25.30 30.56 7.47
N ILE A 120 -24.74 31.56 6.79
CA ILE A 120 -24.90 32.97 7.16
C ILE A 120 -26.36 33.41 7.01
N GLU A 121 -27.00 33.07 5.89
CA GLU A 121 -28.41 33.37 5.65
C GLU A 121 -29.34 32.74 6.68
N GLN A 122 -29.04 31.53 7.16
CA GLN A 122 -29.80 30.88 8.24
C GLN A 122 -29.61 31.52 9.62
N MET A 123 -28.57 32.35 9.79
CA MET A 123 -28.29 33.04 11.05
C MET A 123 -28.91 34.44 11.13
N ILE A 124 -29.30 35.03 10.00
CA ILE A 124 -29.89 36.36 9.88
C ILE A 124 -31.42 36.25 9.92
#